data_AF-A0A9X4MYZ3-F1
#
_entry.id   AF-A0A9X4MYZ3-F1
#
_cell.length_a   1.000
_cell.length_b   1.000
_cell.length_c   1.000
_cell.angle_alpha   90.00
_cell.angle_beta   90.00
_cell.angle_gamma   90.00
#
_symmetry.space_group_name_H-M   'P 1'
#
loop_
_entity.id
_entity.type
_entity.pdbx_description
1 polymer ?
#
loop_
_entity_poly.entity_id
_entity_poly.type
_entity_poly.pdbx_seq_one_letter_code
_entity_poly.pdbx_strand_id
1 'polypeptide(L)'
;MKSHIFIYILLFNLISFFGQSPPEEFFVGIELLAVDKEAAKEKFQLAQEKDSLFPGTYHFLGLLSLDEDKIEEGRNYLEKSLFLNLENNNRTREMTFTRLIDSYLQEHDFDKAFELAWVAYQQYPYNNVILHALQDIGMWAFYINHNGLDPNYLTTELQKEYTVNSVAEEYLILRNILVDGNFLLFEGQRLIKKKRKYYDIVTCRLSDTDEIIEVKFRLNWDLETFLGGKVVDTDEVYRNKELPIQERFGALFVSNDEIDISREIKKLYDEKNELKQKF
;
A
#
# COMPACT_ATOMS: atom_id res chain seq x y z
N MET A 1 -6.71 16.71 -20.17
CA MET A 1 -6.61 18.12 -19.74
C MET A 1 -6.95 18.14 -18.25
N LYS A 2 -5.95 18.41 -17.40
CA LYS A 2 -6.04 18.75 -15.97
C LYS A 2 -6.45 17.63 -15.00
N SER A 3 -5.49 16.76 -14.66
CA SER A 3 -5.34 16.21 -13.31
C SER A 3 -4.84 17.36 -12.42
N HIS A 4 -5.78 18.16 -11.97
CA HIS A 4 -5.57 19.21 -11.00
C HIS A 4 -6.63 18.97 -9.94
N ILE A 5 -6.30 19.18 -8.67
CA ILE A 5 -7.17 19.03 -7.48
C ILE A 5 -6.93 17.74 -6.66
N PHE A 6 -5.67 17.39 -6.39
CA PHE A 6 -5.37 16.73 -5.10
C PHE A 6 -4.14 17.30 -4.35
N ILE A 7 -3.34 18.15 -5.00
CA ILE A 7 -2.19 18.83 -4.36
C ILE A 7 -2.62 20.12 -3.62
N TYR A 8 -3.79 20.70 -3.94
CA TYR A 8 -4.13 22.06 -3.48
C TYR A 8 -4.71 22.17 -2.05
N ILE A 9 -5.11 21.08 -1.39
CA ILE A 9 -5.72 21.16 -0.05
C ILE A 9 -4.68 21.21 1.09
N LEU A 10 -3.39 20.99 0.79
CA LEU A 10 -2.32 21.00 1.81
C LEU A 10 -1.65 22.36 2.05
N LEU A 11 -1.91 23.38 1.23
CA LEU A 11 -1.08 24.60 1.20
C LEU A 11 -1.58 25.79 2.04
N PHE A 12 -2.76 25.76 2.67
CA PHE A 12 -3.34 26.99 3.26
C PHE A 12 -3.21 27.19 4.78
N ASN A 13 -2.40 26.41 5.50
CA ASN A 13 -2.09 26.68 6.92
C ASN A 13 -0.63 26.39 7.30
N LEU A 14 0.32 26.70 6.43
CA LEU A 14 1.73 26.35 6.60
C LEU A 14 2.59 27.37 7.37
N ILE A 15 2.04 28.49 7.83
CA ILE A 15 2.84 29.54 8.50
C ILE A 15 3.02 29.28 10.01
N SER A 16 2.29 28.33 10.61
CA SER A 16 2.28 28.17 12.07
C SER A 16 2.61 26.76 12.60
N PHE A 17 3.00 25.80 11.74
CA PHE A 17 3.16 24.38 12.15
C PHE A 17 4.48 23.72 11.74
N PHE A 18 5.46 24.48 11.24
CA PHE A 18 6.80 23.93 11.09
C PHE A 18 7.68 24.35 12.28
N GLY A 19 8.30 23.37 12.93
CA GLY A 19 9.42 23.63 13.87
C GLY A 19 10.67 24.23 13.19
N GLN A 20 10.66 24.39 11.86
CA GLN A 20 11.74 24.89 11.01
C GLN A 20 11.15 25.55 9.75
N SER A 21 11.57 26.77 9.40
CA SER A 21 11.07 27.43 8.18
C SER A 21 11.57 26.68 6.93
N PRO A 22 10.68 26.16 6.05
CA PRO A 22 11.13 25.49 4.82
C PRO A 22 11.92 26.44 3.90
N PRO A 23 12.92 25.95 3.15
CA PRO A 23 13.60 26.74 2.11
C PRO A 23 12.61 27.23 1.04
N GLU A 24 12.85 28.40 0.45
CA GLU A 24 12.00 28.94 -0.64
C GLU A 24 11.94 27.98 -1.84
N GLU A 25 13.08 27.40 -2.20
CA GLU A 25 13.20 26.42 -3.29
C GLU A 25 12.31 25.20 -3.07
N PHE A 26 12.04 24.82 -1.81
CA PHE A 26 11.12 23.72 -1.53
C PHE A 26 9.72 24.05 -2.06
N PHE A 27 9.20 25.24 -1.79
CA PHE A 27 7.87 25.65 -2.27
C PHE A 27 7.82 25.73 -3.80
N VAL A 28 8.87 26.26 -4.43
CA VAL A 28 8.97 26.28 -5.90
C VAL A 28 8.98 24.85 -6.45
N GLY A 29 9.68 23.91 -5.80
CA GLY A 29 9.66 22.50 -6.16
C GLY A 29 8.24 21.90 -6.10
N ILE A 30 7.47 22.21 -5.05
CA ILE A 30 6.08 21.75 -4.92
C ILE A 30 5.19 22.28 -6.06
N GLU A 31 5.34 23.55 -6.43
CA GLU A 31 4.59 24.15 -7.54
C GLU A 31 4.90 23.47 -8.89
N LEU A 32 6.14 23.03 -9.07
CA LEU A 32 6.60 22.40 -10.32
C LEU A 32 6.23 20.92 -10.43
N LEU A 33 5.96 20.21 -9.33
CA LEU A 33 5.70 18.75 -9.33
C LEU A 33 4.68 18.27 -10.37
N ALA A 34 3.64 19.06 -10.62
CA ALA A 34 2.56 18.71 -11.55
C ALA A 34 2.82 19.12 -13.01
N VAL A 35 3.86 19.90 -13.27
CA VAL A 35 4.11 20.55 -14.57
C VAL A 35 5.46 20.15 -15.15
N ASP A 36 6.49 20.09 -14.31
CA ASP A 36 7.87 19.80 -14.70
C ASP A 36 8.59 19.09 -13.54
N LYS A 37 8.58 17.74 -13.57
CA LYS A 37 9.15 16.91 -12.51
C LYS A 37 10.68 17.04 -12.41
N GLU A 38 11.37 17.25 -13.52
CA GLU A 38 12.83 17.44 -13.53
C GLU A 38 13.18 18.78 -12.88
N ALA A 39 12.49 19.87 -13.26
CA ALA A 39 12.71 21.16 -12.61
C ALA A 39 12.32 21.13 -11.11
N ALA A 40 11.26 20.39 -10.75
CA ALA A 40 10.90 20.18 -9.34
C ALA A 40 12.02 19.48 -8.58
N LYS A 41 12.62 18.44 -9.16
CA LYS A 41 13.75 17.71 -8.60
C LYS A 41 14.96 18.61 -8.34
N GLU A 42 15.34 19.43 -9.33
CA GLU A 42 16.43 20.41 -9.17
C GLU A 42 16.16 21.38 -8.01
N LYS A 43 14.91 21.84 -7.87
CA LYS A 43 14.52 22.72 -6.76
C LYS A 43 14.59 22.03 -5.41
N PHE A 44 14.18 20.77 -5.31
CA PHE A 44 14.35 20.01 -4.08
C PHE A 44 15.82 19.77 -3.75
N GLN A 45 16.68 19.50 -4.74
CA GLN A 45 18.13 19.39 -4.51
C GLN A 45 18.74 20.70 -3.97
N LEU A 46 18.36 21.85 -4.53
CA LEU A 46 18.78 23.15 -4.00
C LEU A 46 18.25 23.41 -2.58
N ALA A 47 17.00 23.00 -2.29
CA ALA A 47 16.45 23.08 -0.94
C ALA A 47 17.24 22.19 0.04
N GLN A 48 17.68 21.01 -0.38
CA GLN A 48 18.52 20.11 0.40
C GLN A 48 19.89 20.74 0.72
N GLU A 49 20.51 21.41 -0.25
CA GLU A 49 21.78 22.10 -0.06
C GLU A 49 21.68 23.25 0.94
N LYS A 50 20.57 24.00 0.88
CA LYS A 50 20.31 25.11 1.83
C LYS A 50 19.96 24.62 3.22
N ASP A 51 19.22 23.52 3.31
CA ASP A 51 18.77 22.96 4.57
C ASP A 51 18.75 21.43 4.53
N SER A 52 19.91 20.84 4.82
CA SER A 52 20.10 19.39 4.85
C SER A 52 19.33 18.66 5.96
N LEU A 53 18.65 19.39 6.85
CA LEU A 53 17.86 18.82 7.95
C LEU A 53 16.36 18.92 7.70
N PHE A 54 15.92 19.61 6.64
CA PHE A 54 14.50 19.73 6.34
C PHE A 54 13.94 18.42 5.75
N PRO A 55 13.07 17.68 6.48
CA PRO A 55 12.63 16.35 6.07
C PRO A 55 11.73 16.34 4.83
N GLY A 56 11.03 17.45 4.56
CA GLY A 56 10.12 17.56 3.43
C GLY A 56 10.85 17.35 2.10
N THR A 57 12.04 17.92 1.96
CA THR A 57 12.87 17.75 0.75
C THR A 57 13.15 16.28 0.45
N TYR A 58 13.56 15.52 1.46
CA TYR A 58 13.84 14.09 1.33
C TYR A 58 12.59 13.27 0.98
N HIS A 59 11.41 13.64 1.51
CA HIS A 59 10.17 12.99 1.13
C HIS A 59 9.91 13.09 -0.38
N PHE A 60 9.96 14.31 -0.92
CA PHE A 60 9.64 14.55 -2.34
C PHE A 60 10.72 14.05 -3.30
N LEU A 61 12.01 14.13 -2.93
CA LEU A 61 13.08 13.48 -3.70
C LEU A 61 12.90 11.95 -3.74
N GLY A 62 12.45 11.36 -2.62
CA GLY A 62 12.09 9.95 -2.55
C GLY A 62 11.00 9.59 -3.56
N LEU A 63 9.88 10.34 -3.56
CA LEU A 63 8.78 10.13 -4.52
C LEU A 63 9.23 10.24 -5.98
N LEU A 64 9.98 11.29 -6.32
CA LEU A 64 10.46 11.48 -7.69
C LEU A 64 11.41 10.36 -8.12
N SER A 65 12.24 9.86 -7.21
CA SER A 65 13.14 8.74 -7.50
C SER A 65 12.37 7.43 -7.72
N LEU A 66 11.30 7.18 -6.95
CA LEU A 66 10.41 6.03 -7.18
C LEU A 66 9.68 6.14 -8.53
N ASP A 67 9.18 7.33 -8.89
CA ASP A 67 8.56 7.58 -10.20
C ASP A 67 9.53 7.38 -11.39
N GLU A 68 10.83 7.55 -11.16
CA GLU A 68 11.92 7.29 -12.12
C GLU A 68 12.41 5.83 -12.10
N ASP A 69 11.73 4.93 -11.38
CA ASP A 69 12.11 3.53 -11.20
C ASP A 69 13.48 3.34 -10.49
N LYS A 70 13.94 4.36 -9.76
CA LYS A 70 15.16 4.34 -8.94
C LYS A 70 14.82 3.92 -7.51
N ILE A 71 14.39 2.67 -7.37
CA ILE A 71 13.78 2.15 -6.14
C ILE A 71 14.68 2.32 -4.90
N GLU A 72 15.94 1.90 -4.95
CA GLU A 72 16.87 2.02 -3.82
C GLU A 72 17.15 3.48 -3.42
N GLU A 73 17.36 4.36 -4.41
CA GLU A 73 17.56 5.79 -4.16
C GLU A 73 16.31 6.41 -3.50
N GLY A 74 15.14 6.08 -4.02
CA GLY A 74 13.86 6.53 -3.46
C GLY A 74 13.68 6.10 -2.01
N ARG A 75 13.94 4.82 -1.70
CA ARG A 75 13.87 4.30 -0.32
C ARG A 75 14.86 5.01 0.61
N ASN A 76 16.10 5.20 0.18
CA ASN A 76 17.12 5.90 0.98
C ASN A 76 16.68 7.33 1.34
N TYR A 77 16.09 8.07 0.39
CA TYR A 77 15.54 9.40 0.66
C TYR A 77 14.35 9.35 1.62
N LEU A 78 13.40 8.43 1.43
CA LEU A 78 12.25 8.28 2.33
C LEU A 78 12.68 7.91 3.76
N GLU A 79 13.63 6.98 3.91
CA GLU A 79 14.22 6.63 5.21
C GLU A 79 14.88 7.84 5.87
N LYS A 80 15.61 8.67 5.11
CA LYS A 80 16.19 9.90 5.64
C LYS A 80 15.12 10.90 6.08
N SER A 81 14.01 11.02 5.33
CA SER A 81 12.87 11.85 5.71
C SER A 81 12.24 11.36 7.02
N LEU A 82 12.02 10.05 7.18
CA LEU A 82 11.58 9.45 8.45
C LEU A 82 12.58 9.75 9.57
N PHE A 83 13.87 9.60 9.35
CA PHE A 83 14.86 9.88 10.40
C PHE A 83 14.79 11.33 10.91
N LEU A 84 14.58 12.28 10.01
CA LEU A 84 14.56 13.72 10.34
C LEU A 84 13.20 14.21 10.88
N ASN A 85 12.08 13.63 10.45
CA ASN A 85 10.73 14.09 10.85
C ASN A 85 10.16 13.32 12.06
N LEU A 86 10.73 13.51 13.25
CA LEU A 86 10.27 12.78 14.45
C LEU A 86 8.90 13.25 14.96
N GLU A 87 8.59 14.54 14.80
CA GLU A 87 7.36 15.16 15.31
C GLU A 87 6.15 15.01 14.37
N ASN A 88 6.30 14.30 13.26
CA ASN A 88 5.26 14.12 12.24
C ASN A 88 4.66 15.46 11.74
N ASN A 89 5.52 16.45 11.52
CA ASN A 89 5.10 17.75 11.03
C ASN A 89 4.30 17.60 9.72
N ASN A 90 3.12 18.24 9.67
CA ASN A 90 2.17 18.18 8.55
C ASN A 90 1.77 16.77 8.09
N ARG A 91 1.81 15.77 8.99
CA ARG A 91 1.55 14.35 8.67
C ARG A 91 2.48 13.75 7.62
N THR A 92 3.59 14.43 7.28
CA THR A 92 4.51 13.96 6.24
C THR A 92 5.21 12.67 6.65
N ARG A 93 5.38 12.39 7.96
CA ARG A 93 5.97 11.13 8.42
C ARG A 93 5.03 9.96 8.17
N GLU A 94 3.72 10.11 8.45
CA GLU A 94 2.70 9.11 8.12
C GLU A 94 2.69 8.81 6.61
N MET A 95 2.71 9.84 5.77
CA MET A 95 2.77 9.68 4.30
C MET A 95 4.08 9.01 3.84
N THR A 96 5.20 9.33 4.49
CA THR A 96 6.50 8.72 4.16
C THR A 96 6.50 7.23 4.51
N PHE A 97 5.89 6.84 5.64
CA PHE A 97 5.69 5.43 5.97
C PHE A 97 4.90 4.71 4.89
N THR A 98 3.73 5.22 4.50
CA THR A 98 2.89 4.55 3.50
C THR A 98 3.64 4.38 2.18
N ARG A 99 4.40 5.39 1.74
CA ARG A 99 5.17 5.33 0.49
C ARG A 99 6.32 4.33 0.55
N LEU A 100 7.00 4.24 1.69
CA LEU A 100 8.08 3.27 1.88
C LEU A 100 7.51 1.84 1.93
N ILE A 101 6.41 1.63 2.65
CA ILE A 101 5.67 0.36 2.72
C ILE A 101 5.26 -0.10 1.32
N ASP A 102 4.60 0.77 0.54
CA ASP A 102 4.18 0.46 -0.83
C ASP A 102 5.37 0.04 -1.68
N SER A 103 6.51 0.74 -1.57
CA SER A 103 7.71 0.43 -2.35
C SER A 103 8.23 -0.99 -2.06
N TYR A 104 8.21 -1.45 -0.82
CA TYR A 104 8.63 -2.82 -0.47
C TYR A 104 7.58 -3.85 -0.90
N LEU A 105 6.31 -3.51 -0.74
CA LEU A 105 5.22 -4.37 -1.15
C LEU A 105 5.25 -4.66 -2.65
N GLN A 106 5.45 -3.65 -3.52
CA GLN A 106 5.53 -3.86 -4.97
C GLN A 106 6.70 -4.76 -5.40
N GLU A 107 7.81 -4.78 -4.65
CA GLU A 107 8.95 -5.68 -4.88
C GLU A 107 8.78 -7.06 -4.21
N HIS A 108 7.57 -7.36 -3.72
CA HIS A 108 7.22 -8.59 -2.98
C HIS A 108 8.05 -8.83 -1.71
N ASP A 109 8.70 -7.80 -1.16
CA ASP A 109 9.41 -7.87 0.12
C ASP A 109 8.41 -7.70 1.28
N PHE A 110 7.60 -8.73 1.47
CA PHE A 110 6.53 -8.73 2.48
C PHE A 110 7.07 -8.64 3.91
N ASP A 111 8.27 -9.18 4.17
CA ASP A 111 8.92 -9.07 5.48
C ASP A 111 9.17 -7.59 5.82
N LYS A 112 9.84 -6.85 4.94
CA LYS A 112 10.14 -5.43 5.19
C LYS A 112 8.91 -4.55 5.15
N ALA A 113 8.00 -4.79 4.21
CA ALA A 113 6.74 -4.06 4.15
C ALA A 113 5.95 -4.23 5.47
N PHE A 114 5.84 -5.46 5.99
CA PHE A 114 5.10 -5.74 7.22
C PHE A 114 5.79 -5.18 8.46
N GLU A 115 7.13 -5.31 8.58
CA GLU A 115 7.91 -4.71 9.67
C GLU A 115 7.68 -3.19 9.74
N LEU A 116 7.76 -2.50 8.59
CA LEU A 116 7.53 -1.06 8.51
C LEU A 116 6.08 -0.68 8.81
N ALA A 117 5.11 -1.40 8.25
CA ALA A 117 3.69 -1.15 8.49
C ALA A 117 3.33 -1.35 9.97
N TRP A 118 3.91 -2.34 10.63
CA TRP A 118 3.72 -2.55 12.05
C TRP A 118 4.32 -1.41 12.89
N VAL A 119 5.55 -0.98 12.59
CA VAL A 119 6.18 0.18 13.24
C VAL A 119 5.36 1.46 13.04
N ALA A 120 4.82 1.67 11.84
CA ALA A 120 3.95 2.80 11.53
C ALA A 120 2.63 2.72 12.31
N TYR A 121 1.99 1.55 12.36
CA TYR A 121 0.74 1.34 13.08
C TYR A 121 0.89 1.55 14.59
N GLN A 122 2.01 1.14 15.18
CA GLN A 122 2.32 1.40 16.59
C GLN A 122 2.40 2.90 16.90
N GLN A 123 2.91 3.71 15.97
CA GLN A 123 2.99 5.17 16.10
C GLN A 123 1.65 5.86 15.78
N TYR A 124 0.88 5.31 14.82
CA TYR A 124 -0.32 5.92 14.26
C TYR A 124 -1.50 4.94 14.22
N PRO A 125 -1.97 4.41 15.37
CA PRO A 125 -2.96 3.33 15.41
C PRO A 125 -4.34 3.73 14.89
N TYR A 126 -4.62 5.03 14.78
CA TYR A 126 -5.90 5.57 14.28
C TYR A 126 -5.82 6.05 12.82
N ASN A 127 -4.68 5.86 12.15
CA ASN A 127 -4.57 6.14 10.72
C ASN A 127 -5.05 4.91 9.92
N ASN A 128 -6.23 5.02 9.31
CA ASN A 128 -6.83 3.93 8.53
C ASN A 128 -6.00 3.54 7.30
N VAL A 129 -5.23 4.44 6.70
CA VAL A 129 -4.36 4.10 5.56
C VAL A 129 -3.25 3.15 6.00
N ILE A 130 -2.61 3.44 7.13
CA ILE A 130 -1.57 2.57 7.69
C ILE A 130 -2.15 1.23 8.16
N LEU A 131 -3.33 1.26 8.79
CA LEU A 131 -4.04 0.05 9.19
C LEU A 131 -4.36 -0.84 7.98
N HIS A 132 -4.93 -0.27 6.91
CA HIS A 132 -5.24 -1.02 5.70
C HIS A 132 -3.98 -1.54 5.00
N ALA A 133 -2.90 -0.75 4.95
CA ALA A 133 -1.63 -1.24 4.41
C ALA A 133 -1.13 -2.47 5.17
N LEU A 134 -1.16 -2.45 6.51
CA LEU A 134 -0.77 -3.59 7.35
C LEU A 134 -1.63 -4.85 7.08
N GLN A 135 -2.94 -4.67 6.93
CA GLN A 135 -3.87 -5.74 6.58
C GLN A 135 -3.59 -6.30 5.18
N ASP A 136 -3.46 -5.41 4.18
CA ASP A 136 -3.26 -5.77 2.78
C ASP A 136 -1.94 -6.51 2.57
N ILE A 137 -0.85 -6.11 3.23
CA ILE A 137 0.44 -6.84 3.17
C ILE A 137 0.27 -8.28 3.66
N GLY A 138 -0.42 -8.47 4.79
CA GLY A 138 -0.70 -9.81 5.32
C GLY A 138 -1.53 -10.64 4.35
N MET A 139 -2.62 -10.08 3.82
CA MET A 139 -3.47 -10.76 2.84
C MET A 139 -2.73 -11.10 1.56
N TRP A 140 -1.94 -10.19 1.00
CA TRP A 140 -1.12 -10.45 -0.19
C TRP A 140 -0.12 -11.59 0.05
N ALA A 141 0.63 -11.52 1.15
CA ALA A 141 1.58 -12.56 1.51
C ALA A 141 0.90 -13.93 1.65
N PHE A 142 -0.25 -13.98 2.33
CA PHE A 142 -1.03 -15.21 2.48
C PHE A 142 -1.56 -15.74 1.14
N TYR A 143 -2.26 -14.92 0.37
CA TYR A 143 -2.92 -15.39 -0.85
C TYR A 143 -1.92 -15.79 -1.94
N ILE A 144 -0.80 -15.08 -2.07
CA ILE A 144 0.26 -15.44 -3.02
C ILE A 144 0.93 -16.75 -2.61
N ASN A 145 1.37 -16.86 -1.35
CA ASN A 145 2.21 -17.98 -0.93
C ASN A 145 1.41 -19.26 -0.63
N HIS A 146 0.13 -19.13 -0.27
CA HIS A 146 -0.68 -20.27 0.18
C HIS A 146 -1.93 -20.52 -0.64
N ASN A 147 -2.53 -19.49 -1.27
CA ASN A 147 -3.79 -19.65 -2.01
C ASN A 147 -3.63 -19.62 -3.53
N GLY A 148 -2.41 -19.47 -4.04
CA GLY A 148 -2.10 -19.50 -5.48
C GLY A 148 -2.57 -18.26 -6.23
N LEU A 149 -2.67 -17.10 -5.55
CA LEU A 149 -2.89 -15.81 -6.20
C LEU A 149 -1.65 -15.42 -7.01
N ASP A 150 -1.85 -14.93 -8.23
CA ASP A 150 -0.74 -14.55 -9.11
C ASP A 150 -0.02 -13.31 -8.53
N PRO A 151 1.28 -13.38 -8.20
CA PRO A 151 2.02 -12.24 -7.64
C PRO A 151 2.08 -11.05 -8.60
N ASN A 152 1.90 -11.26 -9.91
CA ASN A 152 1.86 -10.18 -10.89
C ASN A 152 0.58 -9.32 -10.78
N TYR A 153 -0.40 -9.74 -9.98
CA TYR A 153 -1.59 -8.93 -9.69
C TYR A 153 -1.32 -7.84 -8.66
N LEU A 154 -0.20 -7.92 -7.94
CA LEU A 154 0.30 -6.82 -7.11
C LEU A 154 0.98 -5.78 -8.01
N THR A 155 0.15 -5.07 -8.76
CA THR A 155 0.51 -3.95 -9.63
C THR A 155 -0.63 -2.95 -9.64
N THR A 156 -0.31 -1.68 -9.86
CA THR A 156 -1.34 -0.65 -10.04
C THR A 156 -2.00 -0.71 -11.42
N GLU A 157 -1.42 -1.42 -12.38
CA GLU A 157 -1.94 -1.48 -13.75
C GLU A 157 -3.14 -2.41 -13.90
N LEU A 158 -4.17 -1.94 -14.61
CA LEU A 158 -5.34 -2.76 -14.92
C LEU A 158 -5.00 -3.88 -15.92
N GLN A 159 -5.13 -5.13 -15.48
CA GLN A 159 -5.03 -6.30 -16.36
C GLN A 159 -6.35 -6.63 -17.06
N LYS A 160 -6.25 -7.40 -18.16
CA LYS A 160 -7.41 -7.83 -18.96
C LYS A 160 -8.34 -8.82 -18.23
N GLU A 161 -7.76 -9.66 -17.38
CA GLU A 161 -8.46 -10.72 -16.64
C GLU A 161 -7.60 -11.16 -15.46
N TYR A 162 -8.23 -11.31 -14.31
CA TYR A 162 -7.62 -11.88 -13.09
C TYR A 162 -8.19 -13.27 -12.86
N THR A 163 -7.39 -14.23 -12.39
CA THR A 163 -7.90 -15.53 -11.91
C THR A 163 -7.83 -15.56 -10.40
N VAL A 164 -8.97 -15.79 -9.77
CA VAL A 164 -9.12 -15.72 -8.31
C VAL A 164 -9.76 -16.98 -7.77
N ASN A 165 -9.43 -17.31 -6.53
CA ASN A 165 -9.93 -18.43 -5.77
C ASN A 165 -10.95 -17.99 -4.71
N SER A 166 -11.09 -16.70 -4.43
CA SER A 166 -12.12 -16.15 -3.55
C SER A 166 -12.52 -14.72 -3.90
N VAL A 167 -13.71 -14.32 -3.43
CA VAL A 167 -14.20 -12.94 -3.56
C VAL A 167 -13.31 -11.94 -2.83
N ALA A 168 -12.68 -12.34 -1.71
CA ALA A 168 -11.76 -11.48 -0.98
C ALA A 168 -10.51 -11.10 -1.80
N GLU A 169 -10.02 -12.02 -2.65
CA GLU A 169 -8.92 -11.71 -3.60
C GLU A 169 -9.35 -10.67 -4.64
N GLU A 170 -10.61 -10.68 -5.09
CA GLU A 170 -11.12 -9.68 -6.03
C GLU A 170 -11.01 -8.27 -5.43
N TYR A 171 -11.49 -8.09 -4.19
CA TYR A 171 -11.44 -6.80 -3.52
C TYR A 171 -10.01 -6.38 -3.16
N LEU A 172 -9.13 -7.32 -2.81
CA LEU A 172 -7.72 -7.04 -2.58
C LEU A 172 -7.03 -6.50 -3.85
N ILE A 173 -7.28 -7.14 -5.00
CA ILE A 173 -6.79 -6.68 -6.31
C ILE A 173 -7.37 -5.30 -6.64
N LEU A 174 -8.68 -5.10 -6.49
CA LEU A 174 -9.35 -3.84 -6.84
C LEU A 174 -8.78 -2.63 -6.10
N ARG A 175 -8.44 -2.79 -4.81
CA ARG A 175 -7.85 -1.70 -4.00
C ARG A 175 -6.49 -1.23 -4.51
N ASN A 176 -5.77 -2.08 -5.24
CA ASN A 176 -4.42 -1.77 -5.74
C ASN A 176 -4.42 -1.11 -7.13
N ILE A 177 -5.50 -1.26 -7.91
CA ILE A 177 -5.56 -0.75 -9.30
C ILE A 177 -5.74 0.77 -9.34
N LEU A 178 -4.96 1.42 -10.20
CA LEU A 178 -5.07 2.82 -10.59
C LEU A 178 -5.29 2.94 -12.11
N VAL A 179 -6.23 3.79 -12.52
CA VAL A 179 -6.45 4.13 -13.93
C VAL A 179 -6.29 5.64 -14.08
N ASP A 180 -5.29 6.04 -14.87
CA ASP A 180 -4.89 7.46 -15.04
C ASP A 180 -4.66 8.19 -13.70
N GLY A 181 -4.14 7.46 -12.70
CA GLY A 181 -3.89 7.96 -11.34
C GLY A 181 -5.12 8.00 -10.43
N ASN A 182 -6.27 7.50 -10.87
CA ASN A 182 -7.50 7.45 -10.09
C ASN A 182 -7.75 6.06 -9.51
N PHE A 183 -8.27 6.01 -8.29
CA PHE A 183 -8.72 4.78 -7.66
C PHE A 183 -10.06 4.31 -8.23
N LEU A 184 -10.30 3.01 -8.15
CA LEU A 184 -11.57 2.40 -8.51
C LEU A 184 -12.56 2.44 -7.33
N LEU A 185 -13.72 3.05 -7.54
CA LEU A 185 -14.84 3.04 -6.59
C LEU A 185 -15.85 1.97 -7.03
N PHE A 186 -16.12 1.00 -6.17
CA PHE A 186 -17.08 -0.07 -6.43
C PHE A 186 -18.51 0.48 -6.64
N GLU A 187 -19.18 0.07 -7.71
CA GLU A 187 -20.60 0.41 -7.96
C GLU A 187 -21.50 -0.82 -8.07
N GLY A 188 -20.97 -1.95 -8.54
CA GLY A 188 -21.76 -3.16 -8.65
C GLY A 188 -20.96 -4.36 -9.11
N GLN A 189 -21.59 -5.53 -9.02
CA GLN A 189 -20.99 -6.81 -9.40
C GLN A 189 -22.05 -7.68 -10.06
N ARG A 190 -21.64 -8.42 -11.09
CA ARG A 190 -22.50 -9.38 -11.76
C ARG A 190 -21.74 -10.64 -12.18
N LEU A 191 -22.36 -11.79 -11.90
CA LEU A 191 -21.87 -13.09 -12.32
C LEU A 191 -22.27 -13.37 -13.77
N ILE A 192 -21.30 -13.77 -14.59
CA ILE A 192 -21.53 -14.23 -15.97
C ILE A 192 -20.93 -15.61 -16.19
N LYS A 193 -21.60 -16.44 -17.00
CA LYS A 193 -21.09 -17.75 -17.44
C LYS A 193 -20.70 -17.69 -18.92
N LYS A 194 -19.43 -17.90 -19.24
CA LYS A 194 -18.90 -17.92 -20.62
C LYS A 194 -18.07 -19.18 -20.85
N LYS A 195 -18.41 -19.96 -21.88
CA LYS A 195 -17.68 -21.19 -22.27
C LYS A 195 -17.43 -22.14 -21.08
N ARG A 196 -18.46 -22.39 -20.26
CA ARG A 196 -18.43 -23.20 -19.02
C ARG A 196 -17.57 -22.66 -17.88
N LYS A 197 -17.00 -21.48 -18.00
CA LYS A 197 -16.30 -20.78 -16.91
C LYS A 197 -17.20 -19.68 -16.34
N TYR A 198 -17.07 -19.45 -15.05
CA TYR A 198 -17.73 -18.35 -14.34
C TYR A 198 -16.79 -17.17 -14.23
N TYR A 199 -17.35 -15.98 -14.34
CA TYR A 199 -16.64 -14.73 -14.15
C TYR A 199 -17.49 -13.79 -13.34
N ASP A 200 -16.86 -13.06 -12.43
CA ASP A 200 -17.44 -11.88 -11.84
C ASP A 200 -16.92 -10.65 -12.59
N ILE A 201 -17.87 -9.83 -13.03
CA ILE A 201 -17.62 -8.53 -13.62
C ILE A 201 -17.95 -7.50 -12.56
N VAL A 202 -16.91 -6.85 -12.03
CA VAL A 202 -17.05 -5.76 -11.09
C VAL A 202 -17.03 -4.45 -11.86
N THR A 203 -18.07 -3.66 -11.67
CA THR A 203 -18.23 -2.34 -12.27
C THR A 203 -17.76 -1.30 -11.26
N CYS A 204 -16.82 -0.46 -11.69
CA CYS A 204 -16.22 0.58 -10.88
C CYS A 204 -16.32 1.93 -11.57
N ARG A 205 -16.50 3.00 -10.80
CA ARG A 205 -16.34 4.38 -11.27
C ARG A 205 -14.96 4.90 -10.86
N LEU A 206 -14.32 5.68 -11.72
CA LEU A 206 -13.08 6.38 -11.32
C LEU A 206 -13.41 7.48 -10.30
N SER A 207 -12.57 7.67 -9.28
CA SER A 207 -12.88 8.57 -8.16
C SER A 207 -13.26 9.99 -8.59
N ASP A 208 -12.53 10.54 -9.57
CA ASP A 208 -12.61 11.95 -9.96
C ASP A 208 -13.33 12.15 -11.30
N THR A 209 -13.91 11.09 -11.86
CA THR A 209 -14.64 11.15 -13.13
C THR A 209 -15.95 10.36 -13.08
N ASP A 210 -16.78 10.50 -14.11
CA ASP A 210 -17.97 9.66 -14.33
C ASP A 210 -17.65 8.45 -15.23
N GLU A 211 -16.37 8.19 -15.51
CA GLU A 211 -15.95 7.07 -16.32
C GLU A 211 -16.12 5.76 -15.55
N ILE A 212 -16.67 4.76 -16.25
CA ILE A 212 -16.95 3.44 -15.73
C ILE A 212 -15.97 2.44 -16.32
N ILE A 213 -15.31 1.69 -15.44
CA ILE A 213 -14.40 0.60 -15.76
C ILE A 213 -15.02 -0.73 -15.33
N GLU A 214 -14.87 -1.74 -16.17
CA GLU A 214 -15.24 -3.12 -15.81
C GLU A 214 -13.98 -3.94 -15.56
N VAL A 215 -13.87 -4.48 -14.35
CA VAL A 215 -12.80 -5.39 -13.95
C VAL A 215 -13.32 -6.82 -14.00
N LYS A 216 -12.55 -7.71 -14.63
CA LYS A 216 -12.98 -9.07 -14.94
C LYS A 216 -12.20 -10.10 -14.12
N PHE A 217 -12.92 -10.81 -13.26
CA PHE A 217 -12.41 -11.90 -12.44
C PHE A 217 -12.90 -13.23 -12.99
N ARG A 218 -12.00 -14.16 -13.25
CA ARG A 218 -12.28 -15.56 -13.60
C ARG A 218 -12.27 -16.37 -12.32
N LEU A 219 -13.42 -16.97 -12.00
CA LEU A 219 -13.59 -17.70 -10.75
C LEU A 219 -13.00 -19.10 -10.88
N ASN A 220 -12.08 -19.45 -10.01
CA ASN A 220 -11.38 -20.73 -9.96
C ASN A 220 -11.85 -21.60 -8.78
N TRP A 221 -13.16 -21.62 -8.53
CA TRP A 221 -13.75 -22.54 -7.57
C TRP A 221 -15.13 -23.00 -8.05
N ASP A 222 -15.60 -24.06 -7.42
CA ASP A 222 -16.95 -24.56 -7.65
C ASP A 222 -17.95 -23.73 -6.85
N LEU A 223 -18.75 -22.91 -7.54
CA LEU A 223 -19.77 -22.05 -6.95
C LEU A 223 -20.91 -22.85 -6.28
N GLU A 224 -21.12 -24.11 -6.65
CA GLU A 224 -22.15 -24.95 -6.02
C GLU A 224 -21.70 -25.47 -4.66
N THR A 225 -20.38 -25.68 -4.50
CA THR A 225 -19.79 -26.22 -3.27
C THR A 225 -19.25 -25.12 -2.34
N PHE A 226 -18.71 -24.04 -2.90
CA PHE A 226 -17.99 -23.01 -2.17
C PHE A 226 -18.56 -21.62 -2.49
N LEU A 227 -19.54 -21.18 -1.69
CA LEU A 227 -20.06 -19.82 -1.78
C LEU A 227 -18.99 -18.82 -1.35
N GLY A 228 -18.58 -17.94 -2.26
CA GLY A 228 -17.60 -16.87 -1.98
C GLY A 228 -16.12 -17.25 -2.15
N GLY A 229 -15.79 -18.52 -2.44
CA GLY A 229 -14.43 -18.93 -2.73
C GLY A 229 -13.98 -20.21 -2.03
N LYS A 230 -12.88 -20.77 -2.50
CA LYS A 230 -12.15 -21.87 -1.85
C LYS A 230 -10.79 -21.35 -1.40
N VAL A 231 -10.66 -21.08 -0.11
CA VAL A 231 -9.41 -20.70 0.54
C VAL A 231 -8.77 -21.94 1.16
N VAL A 232 -7.44 -22.01 1.15
CA VAL A 232 -6.69 -23.04 1.90
C VAL A 232 -6.97 -22.94 3.42
N ASP A 233 -6.57 -23.96 4.16
CA ASP A 233 -6.73 -24.01 5.62
C ASP A 233 -5.89 -22.90 6.29
N THR A 234 -6.54 -21.77 6.58
CA THR A 234 -5.92 -20.61 7.25
C THR A 234 -5.38 -20.95 8.64
N ASP A 235 -6.00 -21.95 9.26
CA ASP A 235 -5.78 -22.39 10.61
C ASP A 235 -4.47 -23.20 10.70
N GLU A 236 -4.18 -24.01 9.67
CA GLU A 236 -2.88 -24.66 9.45
C GLU A 236 -1.75 -23.62 9.27
N VAL A 237 -1.96 -22.62 8.40
CA VAL A 237 -0.95 -21.59 8.11
C VAL A 237 -0.66 -20.75 9.36
N TYR A 238 -1.68 -20.25 10.06
CA TYR A 238 -1.52 -19.43 11.27
C TYR A 238 -0.73 -20.15 12.38
N ARG A 239 -0.98 -21.46 12.57
CA ARG A 239 -0.33 -22.26 13.62
C ARG A 239 1.10 -22.69 13.29
N ASN A 240 1.51 -22.63 12.03
CA ASN A 240 2.85 -23.03 11.62
C ASN A 240 3.88 -21.96 12.00
N LYS A 241 4.63 -22.20 13.08
CA LYS A 241 5.59 -21.24 13.63
C LYS A 241 6.86 -21.03 12.80
N GLU A 242 7.12 -21.90 11.82
CA GLU A 242 8.24 -21.77 10.89
C GLU A 242 7.92 -20.77 9.75
N LEU A 243 6.64 -20.44 9.55
CA LEU A 243 6.24 -19.47 8.52
C LEU A 243 6.47 -18.02 8.96
N PRO A 244 6.72 -17.12 8.00
CA PRO A 244 6.82 -15.69 8.26
C PRO A 244 5.58 -15.09 8.94
N ILE A 245 5.79 -14.05 9.76
CA ILE A 245 4.72 -13.45 10.59
C ILE A 245 3.59 -12.91 9.74
N GLN A 246 3.91 -12.24 8.63
CA GLN A 246 2.97 -11.63 7.71
C GLN A 246 2.04 -12.66 7.05
N GLU A 247 2.55 -13.86 6.72
CA GLU A 247 1.73 -14.93 6.15
C GLU A 247 0.77 -15.51 7.20
N ARG A 248 1.28 -15.73 8.42
CA ARG A 248 0.48 -16.22 9.56
C ARG A 248 -0.59 -15.21 9.95
N PHE A 249 -0.23 -13.92 10.01
CA PHE A 249 -1.17 -12.83 10.26
C PHE A 249 -2.21 -12.72 9.15
N GLY A 250 -1.80 -12.79 7.88
CA GLY A 250 -2.69 -12.82 6.73
C GLY A 250 -3.71 -13.95 6.81
N ALA A 251 -3.27 -15.16 7.12
CA ALA A 251 -4.16 -16.30 7.31
C ALA A 251 -5.20 -16.06 8.40
N LEU A 252 -4.77 -15.52 9.55
CA LEU A 252 -5.68 -15.17 10.64
C LEU A 252 -6.70 -14.12 10.21
N PHE A 253 -6.24 -13.04 9.58
CA PHE A 253 -7.09 -11.93 9.16
C PHE A 253 -8.11 -12.32 8.09
N VAL A 254 -7.72 -13.18 7.14
CA VAL A 254 -8.63 -13.75 6.14
C VAL A 254 -9.74 -14.59 6.79
N SER A 255 -9.45 -15.28 7.90
CA SER A 255 -10.43 -16.10 8.61
C SER A 255 -11.34 -15.31 9.56
N ASN A 256 -10.86 -14.18 10.07
CA ASN A 256 -11.56 -13.31 11.01
C ASN A 256 -11.01 -11.88 10.91
N ASP A 257 -11.80 -10.98 10.34
CA ASP A 257 -11.44 -9.57 10.14
C ASP A 257 -11.69 -8.70 11.39
N GLU A 258 -12.36 -9.23 12.41
CA GLU A 258 -12.66 -8.56 13.68
C GLU A 258 -11.58 -8.78 14.76
N ILE A 259 -10.40 -9.27 14.38
CA ILE A 259 -9.31 -9.53 15.34
C ILE A 259 -8.75 -8.26 15.99
N ASP A 260 -8.27 -8.40 17.22
CA ASP A 260 -7.41 -7.39 17.84
C ASP A 260 -6.02 -7.46 17.22
N ILE A 261 -5.82 -6.68 16.16
CA ILE A 261 -4.58 -6.64 15.37
C ILE A 261 -3.34 -6.42 16.25
N SER A 262 -3.41 -5.52 17.22
CA SER A 262 -2.26 -5.22 18.08
C SER A 262 -1.89 -6.42 18.95
N ARG A 263 -2.89 -7.09 19.53
CA ARG A 263 -2.67 -8.27 20.37
C ARG A 263 -2.10 -9.43 19.57
N GLU A 264 -2.68 -9.72 18.41
CA GLU A 264 -2.31 -10.90 17.61
C GLU A 264 -0.91 -10.76 16.99
N ILE A 265 -0.56 -9.57 16.48
CA ILE A 265 0.80 -9.34 15.95
C ILE A 265 1.85 -9.49 17.05
N LYS A 266 1.61 -8.93 18.25
CA LYS A 266 2.54 -9.08 19.40
C LYS A 266 2.75 -10.56 19.75
N LYS A 267 1.66 -11.33 19.83
CA LYS A 267 1.73 -12.78 20.06
C LYS A 267 2.62 -13.49 19.03
N LEU A 268 2.48 -13.17 17.74
CA LEU A 268 3.30 -13.76 16.68
C LEU A 268 4.79 -13.41 16.83
N TYR A 269 5.12 -12.16 17.22
CA TYR A 269 6.50 -11.76 17.51
C TYR A 269 7.08 -12.47 18.73
N ASP A 270 6.31 -12.60 19.81
CA ASP A 270 6.74 -13.29 21.03
C ASP A 270 7.06 -14.77 20.71
N GLU A 271 6.21 -15.45 19.96
CA GLU A 271 6.45 -16.83 19.51
C GLU A 271 7.70 -16.97 18.63
N LYS A 272 7.95 -16.01 17.73
CA LYS A 272 9.16 -15.99 16.87
C LYS A 272 10.43 -15.82 17.72
N ASN A 273 10.37 -14.99 18.76
CA ASN A 273 11.50 -14.76 19.66
C ASN A 273 11.80 -16.00 20.53
N GLU A 274 10.77 -16.71 21.00
CA GLU A 274 10.93 -17.97 21.73
C GLU A 274 11.61 -19.06 20.89
N LEU A 275 11.29 -19.14 19.59
CA LEU A 275 11.94 -20.08 18.68
C LEU A 275 13.44 -19.77 18.50
N LYS A 276 13.78 -18.48 18.31
CA LYS A 276 15.18 -18.04 18.18
C LYS A 276 16.03 -18.33 19.43
N GLN A 277 15.44 -18.50 20.60
CA GLN A 277 16.16 -18.81 21.83
C GLN A 277 16.40 -20.32 22.04
N LYS A 278 15.69 -21.18 21.28
CA LYS A 278 15.79 -22.64 21.38
C LYS A 278 16.85 -23.26 20.47
N PHE A 279 17.40 -22.47 19.54
CA PHE A 279 18.40 -22.85 18.54
C PHE A 279 19.59 -21.89 18.59
#